data_AF-A0A7S4I467-F1
#
_entry.id   AF-A0A7S4I467-F1
#
_cell.length_a   1.000
_cell.length_b   1.000
_cell.length_c   1.000
_cell.angle_alpha   90.00
_cell.angle_beta   90.00
_cell.angle_gamma   90.00
#
_symmetry.space_group_name_H-M   'P 1'
#
loop_
_entity.id
_entity.type
_entity.pdbx_description
1 polymer ?
#
loop_
_entity_poly.entity_id
_entity_poly.type
_entity_poly.pdbx_seq_one_letter_code
_entity_poly.pdbx_strand_id
1 'polypeptide(L)'
;MSAWALNYEIYEHGNLDYIGGTSASTPAVAGMFSLINDLRLQQQLPPLGFLNPALYTMLQTSCYNDILRGNNGDQPCCEGFTAQSGWDPMTGLGSPNFPALESFFMQSFPLRR
;
A
#
# COMPACT_ATOMS: atom_id res chain seq x y z
N MET A 1 -0.70 4.67 -3.06
CA MET A 1 0.40 3.93 -2.40
C MET A 1 0.87 2.83 -3.33
N SER A 2 2.01 2.20 -3.05
CA SER A 2 2.60 1.13 -3.84
C SER A 2 2.96 -0.07 -2.96
N ALA A 3 3.29 -1.20 -3.57
CA ALA A 3 3.90 -2.34 -2.91
C ALA A 3 4.68 -3.16 -3.95
N TRP A 4 5.41 -4.17 -3.48
CA TRP A 4 6.16 -5.06 -4.36
C TRP A 4 5.25 -5.66 -5.44
N ALA A 5 5.75 -5.75 -6.67
CA ALA A 5 4.96 -6.14 -7.85
C ALA A 5 5.72 -7.09 -8.79
N LEU A 6 6.75 -7.78 -8.30
CA LEU A 6 7.59 -8.67 -9.10
C LEU A 6 7.75 -10.01 -8.39
N ASN A 7 7.76 -11.09 -9.16
CA ASN A 7 8.07 -12.45 -8.70
C ASN A 7 7.23 -12.95 -7.52
N TYR A 8 5.93 -12.69 -7.54
CA TYR A 8 5.01 -13.35 -6.61
C TYR A 8 4.84 -14.79 -7.05
N GLU A 9 5.25 -15.72 -6.19
CA GLU A 9 5.00 -17.14 -6.38
C GLU A 9 3.50 -17.42 -6.23
N ILE A 10 2.93 -18.07 -7.24
CA ILE A 10 1.54 -18.50 -7.26
C ILE A 10 1.46 -19.97 -7.63
N TYR A 11 0.34 -20.59 -7.28
CA TYR A 11 0.01 -21.93 -7.75
C TYR A 11 -1.19 -21.84 -8.69
N GLU A 12 -0.98 -22.14 -9.96
CA GLU A 12 -2.00 -22.06 -11.00
C GLU A 12 -2.01 -23.35 -11.82
N HIS A 13 -3.20 -23.91 -12.06
CA HIS A 13 -3.38 -25.12 -12.88
C HIS A 13 -2.48 -26.31 -12.48
N GLY A 14 -2.16 -26.47 -11.19
CA GLY A 14 -1.32 -27.56 -10.70
C GLY A 14 0.19 -27.30 -10.75
N ASN A 15 0.62 -26.10 -11.12
CA ASN A 15 2.03 -25.74 -11.26
C ASN A 15 2.36 -24.49 -10.43
N LEU A 16 3.62 -24.42 -9.96
CA LEU A 16 4.17 -23.19 -9.41
C LEU A 16 4.56 -22.25 -10.57
N ASP A 17 4.19 -20.99 -10.45
CA ASP A 17 4.53 -19.93 -11.40
C ASP A 17 4.87 -18.62 -10.66
N TYR A 18 5.43 -17.66 -11.38
CA TYR A 18 5.77 -16.33 -10.86
C TYR A 18 5.04 -15.25 -11.66
N ILE A 19 4.25 -14.44 -10.97
CA ILE A 19 3.54 -13.30 -11.56
C ILE A 19 4.04 -11.97 -11.01
N GLY A 20 3.64 -10.89 -11.66
CA GLY A 20 3.92 -9.54 -11.21
C GLY A 20 2.79 -8.58 -11.58
N GLY A 21 3.13 -7.29 -11.58
CA GLY A 21 2.20 -6.21 -11.88
C GLY A 21 1.42 -5.73 -10.67
N THR A 22 0.67 -4.66 -10.87
CA THR A 22 -0.18 -4.06 -9.83
C THR A 22 -1.27 -5.02 -9.34
N SER A 23 -1.64 -6.01 -10.15
CA SER A 23 -2.52 -7.12 -9.76
C SER A 23 -1.96 -7.95 -8.62
N ALA A 24 -0.63 -8.07 -8.48
CA ALA A 24 0.01 -8.78 -7.38
C ALA A 24 0.17 -7.88 -6.14
N SER A 25 0.48 -6.60 -6.33
CA SER A 25 0.66 -5.65 -5.22
C SER A 25 -0.67 -5.31 -4.51
N THR A 26 -1.76 -5.24 -5.25
CA THR A 26 -3.11 -4.91 -4.73
C THR A 26 -3.57 -5.88 -3.61
N PRO A 27 -3.62 -7.21 -3.82
CA PRO A 27 -4.03 -8.15 -2.79
C PRO A 27 -3.04 -8.20 -1.61
N ALA A 28 -1.74 -7.98 -1.84
CA ALA A 28 -0.77 -7.91 -0.75
C ALA A 28 -1.08 -6.77 0.23
N VAL A 29 -1.36 -5.57 -0.29
CA VAL A 29 -1.77 -4.42 0.53
C VAL A 29 -3.15 -4.63 1.16
N ALA A 30 -4.09 -5.23 0.44
CA ALA A 30 -5.41 -5.56 1.00
C ALA A 30 -5.29 -6.53 2.19
N GLY A 31 -4.42 -7.53 2.12
CA GLY A 31 -4.12 -8.45 3.22
C GLY A 31 -3.61 -7.72 4.47
N MET A 32 -2.71 -6.75 4.30
CA MET A 32 -2.22 -5.92 5.41
C MET A 32 -3.35 -5.18 6.12
N PHE A 33 -4.23 -4.50 5.38
CA PHE A 33 -5.37 -3.80 5.99
C PHE A 33 -6.41 -4.76 6.58
N SER A 34 -6.56 -5.96 6.01
CA SER A 34 -7.40 -7.00 6.60
C SER A 34 -6.88 -7.44 7.97
N LEU A 35 -5.57 -7.63 8.13
CA LEU A 35 -4.94 -7.94 9.42
C LEU A 35 -5.16 -6.82 10.44
N ILE A 36 -5.00 -5.56 10.03
CA ILE A 36 -5.27 -4.42 10.92
C ILE A 36 -6.75 -4.38 11.33
N ASN A 37 -7.68 -4.63 10.41
CA ASN A 37 -9.11 -4.70 10.75
C ASN A 37 -9.41 -5.86 11.73
N ASP A 38 -8.77 -7.02 11.57
CA ASP A 38 -8.93 -8.13 12.50
C ASP A 38 -8.48 -7.75 13.91
N LEU A 39 -7.30 -7.13 14.05
CA LEU A 39 -6.79 -6.62 15.33
C LEU A 39 -7.72 -5.57 15.95
N ARG A 40 -8.28 -4.67 15.13
CA ARG A 40 -9.25 -3.67 15.58
C ARG A 40 -10.52 -4.33 16.11
N LEU A 41 -11.06 -5.32 15.41
CA LEU A 41 -12.26 -6.04 15.82
C LEU A 41 -12.04 -6.83 17.13
N GLN A 42 -10.86 -7.43 17.32
CA GLN A 42 -10.48 -8.08 18.58
C GLN A 42 -10.50 -7.09 19.78
N GLN A 43 -10.24 -5.81 19.52
CA GLN A 43 -10.30 -4.73 20.53
C GLN A 43 -11.63 -3.96 20.53
N GLN A 44 -12.68 -4.49 19.88
CA GLN A 44 -14.00 -3.85 19.77
C GLN A 44 -13.97 -2.48 19.09
N LEU A 45 -12.94 -2.19 18.29
CA LEU A 45 -12.84 -0.99 17.46
C LEU A 45 -13.57 -1.22 16.12
N PRO A 46 -14.17 -0.17 15.53
CA PRO A 46 -14.80 -0.30 14.21
C PRO A 46 -13.75 -0.56 13.12
N PRO A 47 -14.10 -1.21 11.99
CA PRO A 47 -13.19 -1.36 10.86
C PRO A 47 -12.82 0.01 10.25
N LEU A 48 -11.70 0.07 9.54
CA LEU A 48 -11.12 1.33 9.04
C LEU A 48 -11.96 2.05 7.98
N GLY A 49 -12.80 1.34 7.22
CA GLY A 49 -13.65 1.93 6.18
C GLY A 49 -12.86 2.59 5.04
N PHE A 50 -13.25 3.80 4.63
CA PHE A 50 -12.59 4.53 3.54
C PHE A 50 -11.22 5.07 3.98
N LEU A 51 -10.16 4.43 3.50
CA LEU A 51 -8.80 4.65 3.97
C LEU A 51 -8.18 5.99 3.51
N ASN A 52 -8.48 6.46 2.30
CA ASN A 52 -7.72 7.55 1.68
C ASN A 52 -7.57 8.79 2.58
N PRO A 53 -8.61 9.34 3.23
CA PRO A 53 -8.44 10.50 4.09
C PRO A 53 -7.42 10.29 5.21
N ALA A 54 -7.41 9.11 5.84
CA ALA A 54 -6.44 8.77 6.87
C ALA A 54 -5.04 8.52 6.29
N LEU A 55 -4.93 7.82 5.16
CA LEU A 55 -3.64 7.55 4.52
C LEU A 55 -2.88 8.83 4.18
N TYR A 56 -3.58 9.86 3.70
CA TYR A 56 -2.98 11.14 3.36
C TYR A 56 -2.60 11.99 4.58
N THR A 57 -3.13 11.74 5.79
CA THR A 57 -2.60 12.40 7.01
C THR A 57 -1.22 11.87 7.42
N MET A 58 -0.79 10.75 6.83
CA MET A 58 0.49 10.08 7.13
C MET A 58 1.58 10.38 6.08
N LEU A 59 1.39 11.40 5.25
CA LEU A 59 2.40 11.86 4.30
C LEU A 59 3.74 12.11 5.01
N GLN A 60 4.83 11.60 4.43
CA GLN A 60 6.20 11.77 4.94
C GLN A 60 6.42 11.26 6.38
N THR A 61 5.59 10.32 6.85
CA THR A 61 5.80 9.60 8.11
C THR A 61 6.49 8.26 7.88
N SER A 62 6.94 7.61 8.95
CA SER A 62 7.50 6.26 8.91
C SER A 62 6.48 5.16 8.54
N CYS A 63 5.20 5.51 8.37
CA CYS A 63 4.15 4.58 7.91
C CYS A 63 4.38 4.10 6.47
N TYR A 64 5.25 4.77 5.71
CA TYR A 64 5.62 4.36 4.37
C TYR A 64 7.13 4.46 4.14
N ASN A 65 7.64 3.61 3.25
CA ASN A 65 8.95 3.79 2.65
C ASN A 65 8.77 4.54 1.32
N ASP A 66 9.26 5.78 1.29
CA ASP A 66 9.22 6.67 0.13
C ASP A 66 10.13 6.13 -0.99
N ILE A 67 9.61 6.09 -2.22
CA ILE A 67 10.33 5.59 -3.38
C ILE A 67 10.83 6.78 -4.19
N LEU A 68 12.14 6.94 -4.26
CA LEU A 68 12.77 8.15 -4.82
C LEU A 68 13.35 7.94 -6.23
N ARG A 69 13.21 6.74 -6.81
CA ARG A 69 13.87 6.38 -8.07
C ARG A 69 12.97 5.51 -8.94
N GLY A 70 12.98 5.81 -10.23
CA GLY A 70 12.24 5.09 -11.26
C GLY A 70 11.27 6.01 -12.02
N ASN A 71 10.71 5.50 -13.11
CA ASN A 71 9.64 6.15 -13.86
C ASN A 71 8.66 5.10 -14.38
N ASN A 72 7.44 5.51 -14.72
CA ASN A 72 6.43 4.66 -15.36
C ASN A 72 6.20 5.02 -16.85
N GLY A 73 7.21 5.61 -17.49
CA GLY A 73 7.19 5.90 -18.92
C GLY A 73 7.55 4.67 -19.75
N ASP A 74 7.08 4.64 -20.99
CA ASP A 74 7.43 3.64 -21.99
C ASP A 74 7.99 4.34 -23.22
N GLN A 75 9.31 4.27 -23.38
CA GLN A 75 10.01 4.98 -24.43
C GLN A 75 10.06 4.13 -25.71
N PRO A 76 9.79 4.71 -26.90
CA PRO A 76 9.68 6.15 -27.17
C PRO A 76 8.26 6.73 -27.15
N CYS A 77 7.22 5.94 -26.85
CA CYS A 77 5.83 6.38 -27.07
C CYS A 77 5.33 7.42 -26.06
N CYS A 78 5.80 7.30 -24.82
CA CYS A 78 5.04 7.78 -23.69
C CYS A 78 5.98 8.27 -22.59
N GLU A 79 6.12 9.59 -22.47
CA GLU A 79 6.68 10.19 -21.28
C GLU A 79 5.77 9.86 -20.08
N GLY A 80 6.36 9.25 -19.06
CA GLY A 80 5.68 8.93 -17.80
C GLY A 80 6.05 9.92 -16.70
N PHE A 81 5.60 9.61 -15.51
CA PHE A 81 6.01 10.31 -14.30
C PHE A 81 7.25 9.67 -13.70
N THR A 82 8.04 10.48 -13.01
CA THR A 82 9.23 10.05 -12.26
C THR A 82 8.93 10.06 -10.77
N ALA A 83 9.45 9.06 -10.06
CA ALA A 83 9.41 9.01 -8.61
C ALA A 83 10.10 10.23 -7.97
N GLN A 84 9.53 10.77 -6.90
CA GLN A 84 10.04 11.97 -6.23
C GLN A 84 9.78 11.90 -4.74
N SER A 85 10.42 12.78 -3.97
CA SER A 85 10.20 12.84 -2.52
C SER A 85 8.75 13.18 -2.18
N GLY A 86 8.17 12.42 -1.25
CA GLY A 86 6.80 12.60 -0.79
C GLY A 86 5.79 11.83 -1.63
N TRP A 87 4.67 12.47 -1.96
CA TRP A 87 3.69 11.84 -2.86
C TRP A 87 4.08 12.04 -4.31
N ASP A 88 3.96 10.99 -5.09
CA ASP A 88 4.14 11.05 -6.54
C ASP A 88 3.11 10.18 -7.30
N PRO A 89 2.83 10.48 -8.59
CA PRO A 89 1.88 9.72 -9.39
C PRO A 89 2.42 8.37 -9.91
N MET A 90 3.65 7.99 -9.57
CA MET A 90 4.24 6.68 -9.88
C MET A 90 3.99 5.66 -8.75
N THR A 91 4.22 6.05 -7.49
CA THR A 91 4.24 5.17 -6.31
C THR A 91 3.34 5.66 -5.18
N GLY A 92 2.73 6.84 -5.32
CA GLY A 92 1.85 7.45 -4.34
C GLY A 92 2.61 7.82 -3.07
N LEU A 93 2.14 7.33 -1.92
CA LEU A 93 2.80 7.51 -0.62
C LEU A 93 4.06 6.64 -0.43
N GLY A 94 4.40 5.79 -1.40
CA GLY A 94 5.40 4.73 -1.24
C GLY A 94 4.82 3.42 -0.72
N SER A 95 5.70 2.53 -0.25
CA SER A 95 5.35 1.18 0.20
C SER A 95 4.97 1.13 1.68
N PRO A 96 3.95 0.37 2.08
CA PRO A 96 3.50 0.33 3.48
C PRO A 96 4.58 -0.24 4.41
N ASN A 97 4.84 0.46 5.51
CA ASN A 97 5.57 -0.06 6.65
C ASN A 97 4.54 -0.62 7.66
N PHE A 98 4.33 -1.94 7.63
CA PHE A 98 3.23 -2.58 8.35
C PHE A 98 3.21 -2.27 9.86
N PRO A 99 4.30 -2.45 10.64
CA PRO A 99 4.30 -2.13 12.07
C PRO A 99 3.92 -0.67 12.39
N ALA A 100 4.38 0.28 11.57
CA ALA A 100 4.07 1.69 11.75
C ALA A 100 2.60 2.00 11.39
N LEU A 101 2.08 1.40 10.31
CA LEU A 101 0.68 1.52 9.92
C LEU A 101 -0.26 0.89 10.95
N GLU A 102 0.05 -0.31 11.44
CA GLU A 102 -0.68 -0.97 12.51
C GLU A 102 -0.73 -0.06 13.75
N SER A 103 0.42 0.43 14.22
CA SER A 103 0.51 1.32 15.38
C SER A 103 -0.31 2.61 15.21
N PHE A 104 -0.34 3.17 13.99
CA PHE A 104 -1.18 4.34 13.69
C PHE A 104 -2.66 3.96 13.73
N PHE A 105 -3.04 2.89 13.05
CA PHE A 105 -4.43 2.50 12.88
C PHE A 105 -5.05 1.80 14.08
N MET A 106 -4.28 1.36 15.07
CA MET A 106 -4.82 0.84 16.33
C MET A 106 -5.24 1.95 17.31
N GLN A 107 -4.97 3.21 16.99
CA GLN A 107 -5.43 4.34 17.78
C GLN A 107 -6.94 4.56 17.63
N SER A 108 -7.57 5.07 18.69
CA SER A 108 -8.97 5.50 18.64
C SER A 108 -9.05 6.86 17.94
N PHE A 109 -9.53 6.87 16.69
CA PHE A 109 -9.84 8.11 16.00
C PHE A 109 -11.20 8.63 16.46
N PRO A 110 -11.34 9.93 16.79
CA PRO A 110 -12.65 10.50 17.02
C PRO A 110 -13.49 10.34 15.74
N LEU A 111 -14.71 9.81 15.90
CA LEU A 111 -15.67 9.68 14.80
C LEU A 111 -15.85 11.05 14.15
N ARG A 112 -15.33 11.24 12.94
CA ARG A 112 -15.63 12.43 12.14
C ARG A 112 -17.10 12.30 11.73
N ARG A 113 -17.95 13.10 12.38
CA ARG A 113 -19.36 13.32 12.01
C ARG A 113 -19.45 14.08 10.70
#